data_AF-A0A7V4X9D4-F1
#
_entry.id   AF-A0A7V4X9D4-F1
#
_cell.length_a   1.000
_cell.length_b   1.000
_cell.length_c   1.000
_cell.angle_alpha   90.00
_cell.angle_beta   90.00
_cell.angle_gamma   90.00
#
_symmetry.space_group_name_H-M   'P 1'
#
loop_
_entity.id
_entity.type
_entity.pdbx_description
1 polymer ?
#
loop_
_entity_poly.entity_id
_entity_poly.type
_entity_poly.pdbx_seq_one_letter_code
_entity_poly.pdbx_strand_id
1 'polypeptide(L)'
;MTKGGAKKIIVETLAIVMVVAMSFSFSYADTLSDLQKQRDQKLRDLQNAQAAAANKAQQAKALSVQINNLDSDIKNTESKIASTSQQIDEISKQIDQTTQNINQKNDELAKLKKKLNNSLLEIYRFSARSDWELLFGGSTLGSSSNQQKYIEAIEIQVKSLYNQVRLVKENLEKDKADQESKKAKLDSLKAQQEAYKKGMEYQKVQKNQLLNMTVQQQKSYEEQVAKISQEVAQLSNEIYRKRQEALGRGENLGGGSGYSYSCGNVDPWGFYTCQCTSYAAWYWNVILGRKWERGDGPTGTGDAKNWPNLAARNGVGVHSSPQVGAIISWSGDNVYIPTTYGHVAIVEGINSDGTITISEYNWIPLSFSRRKIDPAKYGSYSYIY
;
A
#
# COMPACT_ATOMS: atom_id res chain seq x y z
N MET A 1 40.31 44.21 -2.22
CA MET A 1 40.42 43.63 -0.86
C MET A 1 39.05 43.03 -0.54
N THR A 2 38.82 41.75 -0.29
CA THR A 2 39.65 40.56 -0.07
C THR A 2 38.75 39.33 -0.27
N LYS A 3 39.31 38.32 -0.97
CA LYS A 3 38.93 36.90 -1.20
C LYS A 3 38.07 36.25 -0.10
N GLY A 4 37.04 35.45 -0.41
CA GLY A 4 37.11 33.99 -0.65
C GLY A 4 36.30 33.26 0.46
N GLY A 5 35.60 32.13 0.32
CA GLY A 5 35.34 31.16 -0.75
C GLY A 5 34.41 30.04 -0.22
N ALA A 6 34.04 29.11 -1.12
CA ALA A 6 33.53 27.73 -0.91
C ALA A 6 32.16 27.51 -0.21
N LYS A 7 31.12 27.01 -0.90
CA LYS A 7 30.82 25.62 -1.33
C LYS A 7 30.36 24.66 -0.21
N LYS A 8 29.13 24.14 -0.38
CA LYS A 8 28.57 22.82 -0.02
C LYS A 8 28.74 22.29 1.42
N ILE A 9 27.62 22.03 2.10
CA ILE A 9 27.48 21.06 3.20
C ILE A 9 26.21 20.23 2.90
N ILE A 10 26.31 19.13 2.14
CA ILE A 10 26.61 17.73 2.52
C ILE A 10 25.32 16.97 2.91
N VAL A 11 24.80 16.28 1.89
CA VAL A 11 23.92 15.12 1.99
C VAL A 11 24.83 13.92 2.24
N GLU A 12 24.84 13.37 3.45
CA GLU A 12 25.55 12.12 3.75
C GLU A 12 24.77 11.25 4.73
N THR A 13 24.12 10.23 4.19
CA THR A 13 24.02 8.87 4.79
C THR A 13 23.67 7.91 3.67
N LEU A 14 24.63 7.77 2.74
CA LEU A 14 24.64 6.79 1.68
C LEU A 14 25.87 5.92 1.93
N ALA A 15 25.68 4.83 2.67
CA ALA A 15 26.69 3.85 3.02
C ALA A 15 25.95 2.55 3.38
N ILE A 16 26.08 1.41 2.73
CA ILE A 16 26.89 0.92 1.60
C ILE A 16 25.99 -0.13 0.94
N VAL A 17 25.46 0.13 -0.27
CA VAL A 17 24.98 -0.95 -1.14
C VAL A 17 26.17 -1.31 -2.02
N MET A 18 26.96 -2.26 -1.54
CA MET A 18 28.05 -2.82 -2.33
C MET A 18 27.41 -3.69 -3.42
N VAL A 19 27.12 -3.08 -4.57
CA VAL A 19 26.78 -3.82 -5.80
C VAL A 19 28.06 -4.51 -6.25
N VAL A 20 28.30 -5.71 -5.74
CA VAL A 20 29.26 -6.63 -6.33
C VAL A 20 28.56 -7.27 -7.53
N ALA A 21 28.55 -6.55 -8.65
CA ALA A 21 28.37 -7.14 -9.96
C ALA A 21 29.68 -7.83 -10.33
N MET A 22 29.95 -8.99 -9.72
CA MET A 22 30.98 -9.89 -10.23
C MET A 22 30.38 -10.67 -11.39
N SER A 23 30.72 -10.24 -12.60
CA SER A 23 30.67 -11.09 -13.79
C SER A 23 31.63 -12.25 -13.55
N PHE A 24 31.11 -13.39 -13.06
CA PHE A 24 31.89 -14.61 -13.00
C PHE A 24 32.07 -15.14 -14.42
N SER A 25 33.28 -14.94 -14.95
CA SER A 25 33.78 -15.75 -16.04
C SER A 25 33.91 -17.19 -15.54
N PHE A 26 33.17 -18.11 -16.14
CA PHE A 26 33.24 -19.53 -15.83
C PHE A 26 34.60 -20.09 -16.24
N SER A 27 35.41 -20.47 -15.27
CA SER A 27 36.42 -21.52 -15.44
C SER A 27 37.03 -21.89 -14.09
N TYR A 28 36.50 -22.91 -13.42
CA TYR A 28 37.22 -23.93 -12.61
C TYR A 28 36.21 -25.04 -12.28
N ALA A 29 36.67 -26.29 -12.19
CA ALA A 29 35.86 -27.36 -11.63
C ALA A 29 35.79 -27.16 -10.11
N ASP A 30 34.72 -26.52 -9.61
CA ASP A 30 34.55 -26.29 -8.18
C ASP A 30 34.67 -27.61 -7.40
N THR A 31 35.57 -27.62 -6.41
CA THR A 31 35.72 -28.78 -5.53
C THR A 31 34.51 -28.88 -4.61
N LEU A 32 34.26 -30.07 -4.05
CA LEU A 32 33.19 -30.26 -3.07
C LEU A 32 33.32 -29.29 -1.88
N SER A 33 34.56 -28.99 -1.47
CA SER A 33 34.85 -28.04 -0.38
C SER A 33 34.47 -26.60 -0.75
N ASP A 34 34.70 -26.19 -1.99
CA ASP A 34 34.37 -24.83 -2.45
C ASP A 34 32.85 -24.63 -2.51
N LEU A 35 32.10 -25.60 -3.01
CA LEU A 35 30.64 -25.56 -2.99
C LEU A 35 30.07 -25.51 -1.56
N GLN A 36 30.67 -26.25 -0.62
CA GLN A 36 30.28 -26.19 0.80
C GLN A 36 30.51 -24.79 1.37
N LYS A 37 31.67 -24.17 1.12
CA LYS A 37 31.95 -22.79 1.55
C LYS A 37 30.97 -21.79 0.93
N GLN A 38 30.65 -21.92 -0.36
CA GLN A 38 29.67 -21.07 -1.05
C GLN A 38 28.29 -21.19 -0.40
N ARG A 39 27.82 -22.42 -0.11
CA ARG A 39 26.55 -22.64 0.58
C ARG A 39 26.55 -22.05 1.99
N ASP A 40 27.63 -22.23 2.76
CA ASP A 40 27.71 -21.69 4.13
C ASP A 40 27.70 -20.16 4.14
N GLN A 41 28.33 -19.53 3.14
CA GLN A 41 28.23 -18.08 2.95
C GLN A 41 26.79 -17.67 2.62
N LYS A 42 26.12 -18.38 1.70
CA LYS A 42 24.73 -18.09 1.34
C LYS A 42 23.75 -18.31 2.49
N LEU A 43 24.03 -19.25 3.41
CA LEU A 43 23.25 -19.43 4.63
C LEU A 43 23.41 -18.25 5.60
N ARG A 44 24.62 -17.69 5.74
CA ARG A 44 24.83 -16.44 6.50
C ARG A 44 24.11 -15.26 5.85
N ASP A 45 24.18 -15.15 4.53
CA ASP A 45 23.49 -14.10 3.78
C ASP A 45 21.95 -14.23 3.94
N LEU A 46 21.43 -15.46 3.93
CA LEU A 46 20.01 -15.76 4.15
C LEU A 46 19.57 -15.31 5.54
N GLN A 47 20.34 -15.62 6.58
CA GLN A 47 20.04 -15.21 7.95
C GLN A 47 20.00 -13.68 8.09
N ASN A 48 20.99 -13.00 7.50
CA ASN A 48 21.05 -11.53 7.50
C ASN A 48 19.86 -10.91 6.74
N ALA A 49 19.50 -11.47 5.59
CA ALA A 49 18.35 -11.01 4.80
C ALA A 49 17.02 -11.23 5.53
N GLN A 50 16.86 -12.37 6.23
CA GLN A 50 15.69 -12.66 7.06
C GLN A 50 15.57 -11.68 8.23
N ALA A 51 16.67 -11.35 8.92
CA ALA A 51 16.68 -10.36 9.99
C ALA A 51 16.32 -8.95 9.46
N ALA A 52 16.86 -8.55 8.30
CA ALA A 52 16.51 -7.30 7.65
C ALA A 52 15.02 -7.23 7.24
N ALA A 53 14.48 -8.32 6.69
CA ALA A 53 13.06 -8.45 6.35
C ALA A 53 12.16 -8.30 7.59
N ALA A 54 12.50 -8.99 8.69
CA ALA A 54 11.75 -8.93 9.94
C ALA A 54 11.75 -7.50 10.54
N ASN A 55 12.90 -6.84 10.56
CA ASN A 55 13.02 -5.45 11.01
C ASN A 55 12.17 -4.50 10.15
N LYS A 56 12.15 -4.68 8.82
CA LYS A 56 11.35 -3.86 7.92
C LYS A 56 9.85 -4.14 8.04
N ALA A 57 9.46 -5.39 8.26
CA ALA A 57 8.07 -5.74 8.54
C ALA A 57 7.56 -5.07 9.82
N GLN A 58 8.39 -4.98 10.87
CA GLN A 58 8.04 -4.26 12.10
C GLN A 58 7.91 -2.75 11.85
N GLN A 59 8.81 -2.14 11.08
CA GLN A 59 8.72 -0.73 10.68
C GLN A 59 7.46 -0.45 9.84
N ALA A 60 7.13 -1.33 8.89
CA ALA A 60 5.92 -1.23 8.08
C ALA A 60 4.65 -1.32 8.94
N LYS A 61 4.63 -2.22 9.93
CA LYS A 61 3.52 -2.33 10.90
C LYS A 61 3.36 -1.05 11.73
N ALA A 62 4.45 -0.46 12.19
CA ALA A 62 4.42 0.80 12.95
C ALA A 62 3.90 1.98 12.10
N LEU A 63 4.29 2.05 10.83
CA LEU A 63 3.88 3.13 9.91
C LEU A 63 2.51 2.89 9.26
N SER A 64 1.94 1.69 9.36
CA SER A 64 0.60 1.35 8.86
C SER A 64 -0.48 2.28 9.43
N VAL A 65 -0.40 2.62 10.72
CA VAL A 65 -1.34 3.57 11.35
C VAL A 65 -1.27 4.95 10.69
N GLN A 66 -0.06 5.45 10.41
CA GLN A 66 0.11 6.75 9.76
C GLN A 66 -0.41 6.75 8.32
N ILE A 67 -0.18 5.66 7.58
CA ILE A 67 -0.70 5.49 6.22
C ILE A 67 -2.23 5.46 6.22
N ASN A 68 -2.85 4.75 7.17
CA ASN A 68 -4.31 4.68 7.29
C ASN A 68 -4.94 6.03 7.67
N ASN A 69 -4.26 6.81 8.51
CA ASN A 69 -4.68 8.17 8.85
C ASN A 69 -4.60 9.09 7.62
N LEU A 70 -3.48 9.05 6.87
CA LEU A 70 -3.35 9.79 5.62
C LEU A 70 -4.42 9.40 4.60
N ASP A 71 -4.78 8.12 4.51
CA ASP A 71 -5.87 7.65 3.64
C ASP A 71 -7.23 8.20 4.05
N SER A 72 -7.49 8.24 5.35
CA SER A 72 -8.72 8.84 5.88
C SER A 72 -8.77 10.34 5.61
N ASP A 73 -7.65 11.04 5.79
CA ASP A 73 -7.54 12.47 5.54
C ASP A 73 -7.69 12.82 4.05
N ILE A 74 -7.13 12.00 3.15
CA ILE A 74 -7.31 12.13 1.70
C ILE A 74 -8.80 11.97 1.35
N LYS A 75 -9.46 10.91 1.82
CA LYS A 75 -10.91 10.69 1.57
C LYS A 75 -11.78 11.82 2.11
N ASN A 76 -11.45 12.32 3.30
CA ASN A 76 -12.14 13.47 3.89
C ASN A 76 -11.94 14.73 3.03
N THR A 77 -10.74 14.93 2.49
CA THR A 77 -10.43 16.07 1.62
C THR A 77 -11.11 15.94 0.25
N GLU A 78 -11.18 14.75 -0.33
CA GLU A 78 -11.94 14.46 -1.55
C GLU A 78 -13.43 14.78 -1.37
N SER A 79 -14.00 14.38 -0.24
CA SER A 79 -15.40 14.69 0.11
C SER A 79 -15.63 16.21 0.25
N LYS A 80 -14.68 16.93 0.87
CA LYS A 80 -14.73 18.40 0.94
C LYS A 80 -14.64 19.05 -0.44
N ILE A 81 -13.75 18.58 -1.32
CA ILE A 81 -13.62 19.08 -2.70
C ILE A 81 -14.93 18.87 -3.47
N ALA A 82 -15.55 17.69 -3.35
CA ALA A 82 -16.82 17.38 -4.00
C ALA A 82 -17.95 18.29 -3.49
N SER A 83 -18.07 18.47 -2.18
CA SER A 83 -19.05 19.37 -1.58
C SER A 83 -18.84 20.83 -2.00
N THR A 84 -17.60 21.33 -1.99
CA THR A 84 -17.28 22.68 -2.48
C THR A 84 -17.56 22.81 -3.98
N SER A 85 -17.36 21.77 -4.78
CA SER A 85 -17.70 21.79 -6.22
C SER A 85 -19.20 21.97 -6.42
N GLN A 86 -20.03 21.24 -5.66
CA GLN A 86 -21.49 21.39 -5.71
C GLN A 86 -21.92 22.81 -5.29
N GLN A 87 -21.30 23.39 -4.25
CA GLN A 87 -21.58 24.76 -3.84
C GLN A 87 -21.19 25.79 -4.91
N ILE A 88 -20.08 25.57 -5.62
CA ILE A 88 -19.63 26.40 -6.75
C ILE A 88 -20.64 26.33 -7.90
N ASP A 89 -21.13 25.14 -8.24
CA ASP A 89 -22.10 24.96 -9.32
C ASP A 89 -23.46 25.61 -8.98
N GLU A 90 -23.91 25.43 -7.74
CA GLU A 90 -25.14 26.02 -7.22
C GLU A 90 -25.07 27.56 -7.25
N ILE A 91 -24.00 28.15 -6.72
CA ILE A 91 -23.88 29.61 -6.66
C ILE A 91 -23.68 30.21 -8.06
N SER A 92 -23.03 29.50 -8.98
CA SER A 92 -22.88 29.94 -10.38
C SER A 92 -24.25 30.01 -11.06
N LYS A 93 -25.11 28.99 -10.90
CA LYS A 93 -26.49 29.01 -11.40
C LYS A 93 -27.30 30.16 -10.80
N GLN A 94 -27.15 30.43 -9.51
CA GLN A 94 -27.84 31.55 -8.87
C GLN A 94 -27.37 32.90 -9.41
N ILE A 95 -26.07 33.07 -9.69
CA ILE A 95 -25.52 34.27 -10.32
C ILE A 95 -26.11 34.43 -11.73
N ASP A 96 -26.18 33.37 -12.52
CA ASP A 96 -26.75 33.41 -13.87
C ASP A 96 -28.23 33.83 -13.85
N GLN A 97 -29.02 33.24 -12.93
CA GLN A 97 -30.42 33.60 -12.75
C GLN A 97 -30.58 35.07 -12.31
N THR A 98 -29.80 35.53 -11.33
CA THR A 98 -29.81 36.95 -10.91
C THR A 98 -29.42 37.87 -12.06
N THR A 99 -28.46 37.47 -12.90
CA THR A 99 -28.04 38.23 -14.08
C THR A 99 -29.18 38.38 -15.09
N GLN A 100 -29.91 37.31 -15.37
CA GLN A 100 -31.07 37.34 -16.25
C GLN A 100 -32.18 38.24 -15.69
N ASN A 101 -32.46 38.14 -14.38
CA ASN A 101 -33.46 38.98 -13.71
C ASN A 101 -33.09 40.48 -13.77
N ILE A 102 -31.82 40.81 -13.55
CA ILE A 102 -31.29 42.18 -13.67
C ILE A 102 -31.51 42.72 -15.09
N ASN A 103 -31.22 41.92 -16.13
CA ASN A 103 -31.42 42.32 -17.51
C ASN A 103 -32.90 42.57 -17.83
N GLN A 104 -33.79 41.67 -17.40
CA GLN A 104 -35.23 41.84 -17.56
C GLN A 104 -35.75 43.10 -16.87
N LYS A 105 -35.32 43.36 -15.62
CA LYS A 105 -35.69 44.56 -14.87
C LYS A 105 -35.14 45.85 -15.50
N ASN A 106 -33.95 45.80 -16.09
CA ASN A 106 -33.39 46.94 -16.86
C ASN A 106 -34.25 47.26 -18.09
N ASP A 107 -34.66 46.24 -18.85
CA ASP A 107 -35.53 46.40 -20.02
C ASP A 107 -36.92 46.93 -19.63
N GLU A 108 -37.49 46.42 -18.54
CA GLU A 108 -38.75 46.91 -17.97
C GLU A 108 -38.63 48.36 -17.53
N LEU A 109 -37.56 48.72 -16.81
CA LEU A 109 -37.29 50.08 -16.37
C LEU A 109 -37.17 51.05 -17.55
N ALA A 110 -36.54 50.63 -18.65
CA ALA A 110 -36.45 51.43 -19.88
C ALA A 110 -37.85 51.68 -20.49
N LYS A 111 -38.70 50.64 -20.54
CA LYS A 111 -40.09 50.75 -21.03
C LYS A 111 -40.93 51.67 -20.13
N LEU A 112 -40.83 51.53 -18.81
CA LEU A 112 -41.56 52.36 -17.84
C LEU A 112 -41.13 53.84 -17.92
N LYS A 113 -39.82 54.11 -18.01
CA LYS A 113 -39.31 55.47 -18.20
C LYS A 113 -39.83 56.10 -19.50
N LYS A 114 -39.88 55.35 -20.60
CA LYS A 114 -40.44 55.83 -21.87
C LYS A 114 -41.94 56.17 -21.73
N LYS A 115 -42.73 55.30 -21.10
CA LYS A 115 -44.16 55.56 -20.84
C LYS A 115 -44.35 56.81 -19.98
N LEU A 116 -43.60 56.92 -18.88
CA LEU A 116 -43.65 58.08 -17.98
C LEU A 116 -43.32 59.38 -18.72
N ASN A 117 -42.26 59.38 -19.54
CA ASN A 117 -41.86 60.55 -20.33
C ASN A 117 -42.94 60.96 -21.34
N ASN A 118 -43.59 60.00 -22.00
CA ASN A 118 -44.68 60.27 -22.93
C ASN A 118 -45.90 60.88 -22.21
N SER A 119 -46.30 60.34 -21.05
CA SER A 119 -47.40 60.88 -20.26
C SER A 119 -47.10 62.30 -19.74
N LEU A 120 -45.87 62.58 -19.32
CA LEU A 120 -45.45 63.93 -18.93
C LEU A 120 -45.48 64.92 -20.11
N LEU A 121 -45.07 64.49 -21.30
CA LEU A 121 -45.14 65.28 -22.52
C LEU A 121 -46.59 65.61 -22.92
N GLU A 122 -47.51 64.66 -22.72
CA GLU A 122 -48.95 64.87 -22.96
C GLU A 122 -49.53 65.92 -22.02
N ILE A 123 -49.22 65.87 -20.71
CA ILE A 123 -49.61 66.92 -19.75
C ILE A 123 -49.08 68.27 -20.22
N TYR A 124 -47.79 68.38 -20.56
CA TYR A 124 -47.15 69.63 -20.97
C TYR A 124 -47.78 70.22 -22.24
N ARG A 125 -48.07 69.37 -23.25
CA ARG A 125 -48.74 69.81 -24.48
C ARG A 125 -50.17 70.26 -24.23
N PHE A 126 -50.85 69.66 -23.26
CA PHE A 126 -52.22 70.01 -22.89
C PHE A 126 -52.30 71.31 -22.11
N SER A 127 -51.41 71.52 -21.13
CA SER A 127 -51.31 72.79 -20.39
C SER A 127 -50.93 73.95 -21.31
N ALA A 128 -49.97 73.75 -22.22
CA ALA A 128 -49.57 74.76 -23.19
C ALA A 128 -50.66 75.13 -24.23
N ARG A 129 -51.68 74.27 -24.41
CA ARG A 129 -52.86 74.59 -25.25
C ARG A 129 -53.96 75.31 -24.46
N SER A 130 -54.11 74.99 -23.18
CA SER A 130 -55.15 75.55 -22.31
C SER A 130 -54.99 77.05 -22.03
N ASP A 131 -53.77 77.56 -21.96
CA ASP A 131 -53.50 78.93 -21.50
C ASP A 131 -53.99 80.03 -22.47
N TRP A 132 -54.09 79.74 -23.79
CA TRP A 132 -54.60 80.68 -24.78
C TRP A 132 -56.06 80.44 -25.17
N GLU A 133 -56.53 79.20 -25.09
CA GLU A 133 -57.91 78.81 -25.41
C GLU A 133 -58.90 79.28 -24.33
N LEU A 134 -58.45 79.39 -23.08
CA LEU A 134 -59.21 79.94 -21.94
C LEU A 134 -59.38 81.48 -22.01
N LEU A 135 -58.45 82.18 -22.67
CA LEU A 135 -58.49 83.65 -22.81
C LEU A 135 -59.37 84.13 -23.98
N PHE A 136 -59.70 83.25 -24.93
CA PHE A 136 -60.48 83.62 -26.13
C PHE A 136 -61.68 82.69 -26.45
N GLY A 137 -61.85 81.58 -25.73
CA GLY A 137 -62.93 80.61 -25.94
C GLY A 137 -64.18 80.93 -25.11
N GLY A 138 -65.02 81.83 -25.61
CA GLY A 138 -66.37 82.00 -25.10
C GLY A 138 -67.22 80.74 -25.30
N SER A 139 -67.82 80.24 -24.21
CA SER A 139 -68.92 79.26 -24.15
C SER A 139 -68.67 77.79 -24.55
N THR A 140 -68.09 77.00 -23.63
CA THR A 140 -68.41 75.57 -23.45
C THR A 140 -68.21 75.12 -21.99
N LEU A 141 -69.22 75.32 -21.13
CA LEU A 141 -69.18 74.87 -19.72
C LEU A 141 -69.18 73.34 -19.53
N GLY A 142 -69.39 72.56 -20.62
CA GLY A 142 -69.26 71.10 -20.64
C GLY A 142 -67.87 70.56 -21.00
N SER A 143 -67.00 71.37 -21.63
CA SER A 143 -65.65 70.93 -22.01
C SER A 143 -64.68 70.96 -20.83
N SER A 144 -64.87 71.87 -19.86
CA SER A 144 -63.96 72.03 -18.70
C SER A 144 -64.02 70.84 -17.72
N SER A 145 -65.19 70.24 -17.48
CA SER A 145 -65.33 69.09 -16.57
C SER A 145 -64.67 67.82 -17.13
N ASN A 146 -64.82 67.57 -18.43
CA ASN A 146 -64.14 66.46 -19.09
C ASN A 146 -62.62 66.69 -19.17
N GLN A 147 -62.20 67.94 -19.37
CA GLN A 147 -60.79 68.36 -19.28
C GLN A 147 -60.18 68.06 -17.90
N GLN A 148 -60.89 68.41 -16.83
CA GLN A 148 -60.41 68.22 -15.46
C GLN A 148 -60.30 66.74 -15.10
N LYS A 149 -61.31 65.93 -15.47
CA LYS A 149 -61.26 64.47 -15.31
C LYS A 149 -60.13 63.82 -16.13
N TYR A 150 -59.83 64.36 -17.31
CA TYR A 150 -58.73 63.88 -18.14
C TYR A 150 -57.35 64.17 -17.52
N ILE A 151 -57.14 65.39 -17.03
CA ILE A 151 -55.90 65.77 -16.32
C ILE A 151 -55.72 64.91 -15.06
N GLU A 152 -56.78 64.74 -14.26
CA GLU A 152 -56.75 63.93 -13.05
C GLU A 152 -56.38 62.46 -13.36
N ALA A 153 -56.93 61.89 -14.44
CA ALA A 153 -56.59 60.55 -14.88
C ALA A 153 -55.11 60.40 -15.29
N ILE A 154 -54.54 61.37 -16.01
CA ILE A 154 -53.11 61.34 -16.38
C ILE A 154 -52.22 61.55 -15.15
N GLU A 155 -52.60 62.43 -14.22
CA GLU A 155 -51.85 62.65 -12.98
C GLU A 155 -51.76 61.36 -12.15
N ILE A 156 -52.88 60.62 -12.02
CA ILE A 156 -52.92 59.30 -11.38
C ILE A 156 -51.99 58.32 -12.12
N GLN A 157 -52.02 58.31 -13.45
CA GLN A 157 -51.15 57.45 -14.26
C GLN A 157 -49.67 57.78 -14.09
N VAL A 158 -49.30 59.06 -14.07
CA VAL A 158 -47.92 59.53 -13.84
C VAL A 158 -47.44 59.14 -12.45
N LYS A 159 -48.25 59.36 -11.41
CA LYS A 159 -47.94 58.93 -10.03
C LYS A 159 -47.72 57.42 -9.96
N SER A 160 -48.57 56.63 -10.63
CA SER A 160 -48.45 55.18 -10.70
C SER A 160 -47.16 54.75 -11.42
N LEU A 161 -46.87 55.30 -12.60
CA LEU A 161 -45.66 54.98 -13.37
C LEU A 161 -44.39 55.39 -12.62
N TYR A 162 -44.38 56.55 -11.95
CA TYR A 162 -43.28 57.00 -11.10
C TYR A 162 -43.01 56.00 -9.97
N ASN A 163 -44.06 55.56 -9.28
CA ASN A 163 -43.93 54.57 -8.21
C ASN A 163 -43.41 53.22 -8.72
N GLN A 164 -43.86 52.76 -9.89
CA GLN A 164 -43.34 51.55 -10.53
C GLN A 164 -41.85 51.70 -10.88
N VAL A 165 -41.44 52.81 -11.50
CA VAL A 165 -40.03 53.12 -11.81
C VAL A 165 -39.17 53.11 -10.54
N ARG A 166 -39.64 53.75 -9.46
CA ARG A 166 -38.95 53.80 -8.17
C ARG A 166 -38.75 52.39 -7.61
N LEU A 167 -39.81 51.58 -7.54
CA LEU A 167 -39.75 50.21 -7.00
C LEU A 167 -38.85 49.30 -7.83
N VAL A 168 -38.93 49.35 -9.16
CA VAL A 168 -38.06 48.56 -10.04
C VAL A 168 -36.60 48.96 -9.85
N LYS A 169 -36.31 50.27 -9.74
CA LYS A 169 -34.94 50.75 -9.50
C LYS A 169 -34.41 50.30 -8.13
N GLU A 170 -35.20 50.40 -7.07
CA GLU A 170 -34.82 49.92 -5.73
C GLU A 170 -34.52 48.42 -5.71
N ASN A 171 -35.36 47.61 -6.35
CA ASN A 171 -35.15 46.17 -6.45
C ASN A 171 -33.94 45.81 -7.33
N LEU A 172 -33.69 46.57 -8.39
CA LEU A 172 -32.52 46.37 -9.25
C LEU A 172 -31.20 46.61 -8.50
N GLU A 173 -31.13 47.66 -7.68
CA GLU A 173 -29.94 47.93 -6.88
C GLU A 173 -29.72 46.83 -5.81
N LYS A 174 -30.79 46.29 -5.22
CA LYS A 174 -30.71 45.13 -4.33
C LYS A 174 -30.18 43.88 -5.04
N ASP A 175 -30.69 43.57 -6.23
CA ASP A 175 -30.25 42.41 -7.02
C ASP A 175 -28.78 42.53 -7.44
N LYS A 176 -28.32 43.73 -7.82
CA LYS A 176 -26.91 43.99 -8.14
C LYS A 176 -26.00 43.76 -6.94
N ALA A 177 -26.38 44.28 -5.77
CA ALA A 177 -25.63 44.07 -4.53
C ALA A 177 -25.57 42.59 -4.12
N ASP A 178 -26.70 41.86 -4.25
CA ASP A 178 -26.74 40.41 -4.02
C ASP A 178 -25.85 39.64 -5.02
N GLN A 179 -25.88 40.01 -6.31
CA GLN A 179 -25.01 39.41 -7.33
C GLN A 179 -23.53 39.59 -6.99
N GLU A 180 -23.14 40.77 -6.54
CA GLU A 180 -21.74 41.08 -6.18
C GLU A 180 -21.28 40.29 -4.95
N SER A 181 -22.15 40.16 -3.94
CA SER A 181 -21.92 39.29 -2.78
C SER A 181 -21.74 37.82 -3.18
N LYS A 182 -22.59 37.31 -4.08
CA LYS A 182 -22.49 35.93 -4.60
C LYS A 182 -21.20 35.71 -5.41
N LYS A 183 -20.79 36.67 -6.23
CA LYS A 183 -19.52 36.61 -6.97
C LYS A 183 -18.32 36.54 -6.02
N ALA A 184 -18.29 37.38 -4.98
CA ALA A 184 -17.25 37.33 -3.96
C ALA A 184 -17.21 35.97 -3.23
N LYS A 185 -18.38 35.40 -2.92
CA LYS A 185 -18.47 34.06 -2.32
C LYS A 185 -17.99 32.96 -3.27
N LEU A 186 -18.33 33.04 -4.56
CA LEU A 186 -17.86 32.11 -5.59
C LEU A 186 -16.32 32.11 -5.67
N ASP A 187 -15.70 33.29 -5.69
CA ASP A 187 -14.23 33.41 -5.73
C ASP A 187 -13.58 32.82 -4.47
N SER A 188 -14.18 33.06 -3.30
CA SER A 188 -13.74 32.46 -2.04
C SER A 188 -13.83 30.92 -2.07
N LEU A 189 -14.94 30.35 -2.58
CA LEU A 189 -15.11 28.90 -2.70
C LEU A 189 -14.11 28.28 -3.70
N LYS A 190 -13.85 28.95 -4.83
CA LYS A 190 -12.84 28.50 -5.80
C LYS A 190 -11.44 28.48 -5.18
N ALA A 191 -11.07 29.53 -4.45
CA ALA A 191 -9.79 29.59 -3.74
C ALA A 191 -9.68 28.49 -2.67
N GLN A 192 -10.76 28.23 -1.93
CA GLN A 192 -10.83 27.16 -0.95
C GLN A 192 -10.69 25.77 -1.59
N GLN A 193 -11.37 25.53 -2.72
CA GLN A 193 -11.27 24.27 -3.46
C GLN A 193 -9.84 24.03 -3.95
N GLU A 194 -9.16 25.06 -4.45
CA GLU A 194 -7.77 24.99 -4.89
C GLU A 194 -6.81 24.67 -3.73
N ALA A 195 -7.04 25.28 -2.56
CA ALA A 195 -6.27 24.96 -1.36
C ALA A 195 -6.45 23.50 -0.94
N TYR A 196 -7.67 22.95 -0.99
CA TYR A 196 -7.91 21.53 -0.73
C TYR A 196 -7.21 20.61 -1.74
N LYS A 197 -7.24 20.94 -3.04
CA LYS A 197 -6.54 20.17 -4.07
C LYS A 197 -5.03 20.11 -3.82
N LYS A 198 -4.41 21.26 -3.52
CA LYS A 198 -2.97 21.34 -3.19
C LYS A 198 -2.62 20.57 -1.92
N GLY A 199 -3.43 20.71 -0.87
CA GLY A 199 -3.23 19.97 0.38
C GLY A 199 -3.32 18.45 0.19
N MET A 200 -4.30 18.00 -0.59
CA MET A 200 -4.47 16.58 -0.92
C MET A 200 -3.28 16.02 -1.71
N GLU A 201 -2.74 16.80 -2.66
CA GLU A 201 -1.56 16.36 -3.43
C GLU A 201 -0.34 16.16 -2.51
N TYR A 202 -0.13 17.07 -1.57
CA TYR A 202 0.91 16.93 -0.55
C TYR A 202 0.71 15.66 0.29
N GLN A 203 -0.51 15.37 0.74
CA GLN A 203 -0.83 14.15 1.48
C GLN A 203 -0.55 12.87 0.65
N LYS A 204 -0.89 12.88 -0.64
CA LYS A 204 -0.60 11.76 -1.56
C LYS A 204 0.90 11.52 -1.71
N VAL A 205 1.70 12.58 -1.86
CA VAL A 205 3.16 12.48 -1.92
C VAL A 205 3.73 11.88 -0.64
N GLN A 206 3.32 12.39 0.53
CA GLN A 206 3.77 11.85 1.82
C GLN A 206 3.41 10.37 1.99
N LYS A 207 2.18 9.98 1.64
CA LYS A 207 1.73 8.59 1.68
C LYS A 207 2.62 7.70 0.80
N ASN A 208 2.90 8.12 -0.43
CA ASN A 208 3.72 7.36 -1.36
C ASN A 208 5.18 7.21 -0.87
N GLN A 209 5.75 8.25 -0.26
CA GLN A 209 7.07 8.17 0.35
C GLN A 209 7.12 7.13 1.48
N LEU A 210 6.12 7.13 2.37
CA LEU A 210 6.02 6.15 3.45
C LEU A 210 5.87 4.72 2.91
N LEU A 211 5.02 4.52 1.90
CA LEU A 211 4.84 3.22 1.25
C LEU A 211 6.14 2.70 0.61
N ASN A 212 6.88 3.56 -0.08
CA ASN A 212 8.15 3.19 -0.72
C ASN A 212 9.21 2.82 0.33
N MET A 213 9.32 3.60 1.42
CA MET A 213 10.31 3.36 2.48
C MET A 213 10.03 2.11 3.32
N THR A 214 8.80 1.61 3.30
CA THR A 214 8.37 0.49 4.16
C THR A 214 7.90 -0.71 3.37
N VAL A 215 6.68 -0.66 2.83
CA VAL A 215 6.00 -1.79 2.20
C VAL A 215 6.76 -2.29 0.98
N GLN A 216 7.22 -1.40 0.11
CA GLN A 216 7.99 -1.80 -1.06
C GLN A 216 9.37 -2.36 -0.68
N GLN A 217 10.03 -1.75 0.30
CA GLN A 217 11.33 -2.20 0.75
C GLN A 217 11.25 -3.55 1.47
N GLN A 218 10.20 -3.78 2.27
CA GLN A 218 9.90 -5.08 2.88
C GLN A 218 9.74 -6.15 1.80
N LYS A 219 8.91 -5.90 0.78
CA LYS A 219 8.71 -6.83 -0.33
C LYS A 219 10.03 -7.16 -1.04
N SER A 220 10.89 -6.17 -1.27
CA SER A 220 12.21 -6.38 -1.86
C SER A 220 13.11 -7.29 -1.01
N TYR A 221 13.04 -7.19 0.32
CA TYR A 221 13.78 -8.10 1.21
C TYR A 221 13.18 -9.51 1.22
N GLU A 222 11.87 -9.66 1.19
CA GLU A 222 11.19 -10.96 1.09
C GLU A 222 11.57 -11.68 -0.22
N GLU A 223 11.62 -10.95 -1.34
CA GLU A 223 12.10 -11.47 -2.63
C GLU A 223 13.57 -11.90 -2.59
N GLN A 224 14.43 -11.15 -1.90
CA GLN A 224 15.83 -11.54 -1.68
C GLN A 224 15.95 -12.83 -0.85
N VAL A 225 15.16 -12.97 0.20
CA VAL A 225 15.11 -14.19 1.02
C VAL A 225 14.71 -15.41 0.18
N ALA A 226 13.71 -15.26 -0.68
CA ALA A 226 13.26 -16.32 -1.58
C ALA A 226 14.36 -16.72 -2.58
N LYS A 227 15.02 -15.72 -3.20
CA LYS A 227 16.11 -15.96 -4.15
C LYS A 227 17.31 -16.65 -3.50
N ILE A 228 17.77 -16.17 -2.35
CA ILE A 228 18.90 -16.78 -1.65
C ILE A 228 18.55 -18.20 -1.19
N SER A 229 17.33 -18.43 -0.71
CA SER A 229 16.86 -19.80 -0.38
C SER A 229 16.93 -20.73 -1.59
N GLN A 230 16.56 -20.26 -2.77
CA GLN A 230 16.66 -21.04 -4.01
C GLN A 230 18.12 -21.34 -4.38
N GLU A 231 19.03 -20.37 -4.27
CA GLU A 231 20.47 -20.56 -4.52
C GLU A 231 21.09 -21.57 -3.54
N VAL A 232 20.71 -21.51 -2.25
CA VAL A 232 21.11 -22.50 -1.24
C VAL A 232 20.63 -23.91 -1.62
N ALA A 233 19.39 -24.04 -2.08
CA ALA A 233 18.84 -25.33 -2.52
C ALA A 233 19.59 -25.88 -3.75
N GLN A 234 19.92 -25.02 -4.72
CA GLN A 234 20.70 -25.40 -5.91
C GLN A 234 22.11 -25.87 -5.55
N LEU A 235 22.82 -25.10 -4.72
CA LEU A 235 24.15 -25.49 -4.22
C LEU A 235 24.10 -26.80 -3.45
N SER A 236 23.07 -27.02 -2.63
CA SER A 236 22.89 -28.26 -1.88
C SER A 236 22.68 -29.47 -2.81
N ASN A 237 21.90 -29.29 -3.89
CA ASN A 237 21.71 -30.32 -4.91
C ASN A 237 22.99 -30.61 -5.70
N GLU A 238 23.80 -29.60 -5.99
CA GLU A 238 25.07 -29.80 -6.69
C GLU A 238 26.12 -30.51 -5.82
N ILE A 239 26.24 -30.11 -4.56
CA ILE A 239 27.04 -30.80 -3.54
C ILE A 239 26.63 -32.27 -3.48
N TYR A 240 25.33 -32.55 -3.51
CA TYR A 240 24.81 -33.91 -3.54
C TYR A 240 25.26 -34.67 -4.79
N ARG A 241 25.09 -34.10 -5.99
CA ARG A 241 25.51 -34.74 -7.26
C ARG A 241 27.00 -35.08 -7.25
N LYS A 242 27.86 -34.14 -6.87
CA LYS A 242 29.31 -34.37 -6.83
C LYS A 242 29.70 -35.46 -5.82
N ARG A 243 29.00 -35.55 -4.68
CA ARG A 243 29.18 -36.67 -3.73
C ARG A 243 28.79 -38.01 -4.35
N GLN A 244 27.69 -38.09 -5.09
CA GLN A 244 27.28 -39.32 -5.78
C GLN A 244 28.29 -39.76 -6.84
N GLU A 245 28.81 -38.82 -7.64
CA GLU A 245 29.83 -39.10 -8.65
C GLU A 245 31.12 -39.68 -8.04
N ALA A 246 31.56 -39.13 -6.91
CA ALA A 246 32.77 -39.58 -6.24
C ALA A 246 32.57 -40.93 -5.52
N LEU A 247 31.40 -41.20 -4.95
CA LEU A 247 31.04 -42.53 -4.42
C LEU A 247 31.03 -43.61 -5.52
N GLY A 248 30.56 -43.28 -6.73
CA GLY A 248 30.56 -44.18 -7.88
C GLY A 248 31.96 -44.51 -8.42
N ARG A 249 32.99 -43.73 -8.08
CA ARG A 249 34.40 -43.97 -8.43
C ARG A 249 35.15 -44.81 -7.41
N GLY A 250 34.47 -45.30 -6.37
CA GLY A 250 35.09 -46.09 -5.30
C GLY A 250 36.01 -45.25 -4.39
N GLU A 251 35.93 -43.91 -4.46
CA GLU A 251 36.60 -43.05 -3.49
C GLU A 251 35.92 -43.22 -2.14
N ASN A 252 36.71 -43.53 -1.11
CA ASN A 252 36.23 -43.66 0.26
C ASN A 252 35.97 -42.27 0.86
N LEU A 253 34.90 -41.65 0.37
CA LEU A 253 34.25 -40.51 0.99
C LEU A 253 33.43 -41.08 2.13
N GLY A 254 33.92 -40.96 3.37
CA GLY A 254 33.24 -41.45 4.58
C GLY A 254 31.71 -41.53 4.44
N GLY A 255 31.23 -42.78 4.33
CA GLY A 255 29.83 -43.21 4.38
C GLY A 255 28.81 -42.36 3.62
N GLY A 256 28.79 -42.40 2.27
CA GLY A 256 27.60 -42.19 1.40
C GLY A 256 26.89 -40.82 1.43
N SER A 257 27.21 -40.00 2.42
CA SER A 257 26.50 -38.80 2.85
C SER A 257 27.47 -37.77 3.43
N GLY A 258 28.77 -38.09 3.56
CA GLY A 258 29.75 -37.31 4.31
C GLY A 258 29.69 -37.51 5.83
N TYR A 259 28.77 -38.37 6.29
CA TYR A 259 28.65 -38.80 7.69
C TYR A 259 29.80 -39.76 8.01
N SER A 260 30.82 -39.23 8.68
CA SER A 260 32.12 -39.90 8.87
C SER A 260 32.23 -40.74 10.14
N TYR A 261 31.12 -40.99 10.84
CA TYR A 261 31.15 -41.70 12.13
C TYR A 261 31.05 -43.21 11.97
N SER A 262 31.88 -43.94 12.72
CA SER A 262 31.78 -45.40 12.86
C SER A 262 30.70 -45.79 13.86
N CYS A 263 29.88 -46.77 13.51
CA CYS A 263 28.73 -47.23 14.30
C CYS A 263 29.11 -47.68 15.72
N GLY A 264 28.18 -47.53 16.67
CA GLY A 264 28.31 -48.02 18.04
C GLY A 264 28.84 -47.02 19.06
N ASN A 265 29.29 -45.83 18.62
CA ASN A 265 29.70 -44.73 19.50
C ASN A 265 28.57 -43.72 19.70
N VAL A 266 28.69 -42.87 20.71
CA VAL A 266 27.86 -41.67 20.85
C VAL A 266 28.56 -40.50 20.16
N ASP A 267 27.83 -39.77 19.32
CA ASP A 267 28.33 -38.59 18.62
C ASP A 267 28.40 -37.34 19.55
N PRO A 268 29.01 -36.23 19.12
CA PRO A 268 29.12 -35.02 19.94
C PRO A 268 27.79 -34.37 20.36
N TRP A 269 26.68 -34.75 19.72
CA TRP A 269 25.34 -34.21 20.01
C TRP A 269 24.51 -35.13 20.90
N GLY A 270 25.10 -36.25 21.34
CA GLY A 270 24.53 -37.19 22.28
C GLY A 270 23.69 -38.30 21.64
N PHE A 271 23.86 -38.57 20.34
CA PHE A 271 23.12 -39.63 19.65
C PHE A 271 24.03 -40.80 19.25
N TYR A 272 23.49 -42.01 19.25
CA TYR A 272 24.25 -43.18 18.79
C TYR A 272 24.51 -43.09 17.29
N THR A 273 25.76 -43.25 16.93
CA THR A 273 26.25 -43.21 15.55
C THR A 273 25.64 -44.32 14.70
N CYS A 274 25.48 -44.05 13.41
CA CYS A 274 24.75 -44.89 12.45
C CYS A 274 23.25 -45.06 12.74
N GLN A 275 22.67 -44.20 13.58
CA GLN A 275 21.22 -44.09 13.77
C GLN A 275 20.66 -42.89 12.99
N CYS A 276 19.34 -42.92 12.73
CA CYS A 276 18.64 -41.80 12.07
C CYS A 276 18.82 -40.48 12.82
N THR A 277 18.77 -40.54 14.14
CA THR A 277 18.91 -39.39 15.05
C THR A 277 20.29 -38.76 14.98
N SER A 278 21.36 -39.57 14.97
CA SER A 278 22.73 -39.08 14.82
C SER A 278 22.97 -38.46 13.44
N TYR A 279 22.45 -39.08 12.38
CA TYR A 279 22.56 -38.52 11.04
C TYR A 279 21.87 -37.16 10.90
N ALA A 280 20.63 -37.05 11.39
CA ALA A 280 19.87 -35.80 11.31
C ALA A 280 20.51 -34.70 12.18
N ALA A 281 21.02 -35.05 13.37
CA ALA A 281 21.77 -34.13 14.21
C ALA A 281 23.06 -33.66 13.53
N TRP A 282 23.84 -34.58 12.97
CA TRP A 282 25.04 -34.26 12.19
C TRP A 282 24.72 -33.33 11.03
N TYR A 283 23.67 -33.62 10.26
CA TYR A 283 23.29 -32.81 9.11
C TYR A 283 22.95 -31.38 9.56
N TRP A 284 22.16 -31.21 10.61
CA TRP A 284 21.86 -29.88 11.11
C TRP A 284 23.10 -29.14 11.60
N ASN A 285 23.89 -29.73 12.48
CA ASN A 285 25.02 -29.04 13.09
C ASN A 285 26.17 -28.79 12.11
N VAL A 286 26.50 -29.76 11.27
CA VAL A 286 27.70 -29.74 10.42
C VAL A 286 27.39 -29.26 9.00
N ILE A 287 26.23 -29.64 8.46
CA ILE A 287 25.88 -29.33 7.06
C ILE A 287 25.06 -28.04 6.98
N LEU A 288 24.16 -27.75 7.92
CA LEU A 288 23.35 -26.53 7.92
C LEU A 288 23.82 -25.46 8.91
N GLY A 289 24.77 -25.78 9.80
CA GLY A 289 25.19 -24.87 10.87
C GLY A 289 24.09 -24.55 11.89
N ARG A 290 23.05 -25.39 11.97
CA ARG A 290 21.93 -25.27 12.91
C ARG A 290 22.21 -26.12 14.13
N LYS A 291 22.17 -25.51 15.32
CA LYS A 291 22.37 -26.24 16.57
C LYS A 291 21.28 -27.30 16.75
N TRP A 292 21.68 -28.54 16.97
CA TRP A 292 20.78 -29.62 17.37
C TRP A 292 21.47 -30.60 18.30
N GLU A 293 21.02 -30.68 19.55
CA GLU A 293 21.59 -31.61 20.51
C GLU A 293 20.51 -32.31 21.31
N ARG A 294 20.82 -33.51 21.79
CA ARG A 294 19.93 -34.25 22.69
C ARG A 294 19.73 -33.51 24.02
N GLY A 295 20.82 -32.90 24.52
CA GLY A 295 20.88 -32.32 25.85
C GLY A 295 20.73 -33.35 26.98
N ASP A 296 20.57 -32.84 28.19
CA ASP A 296 20.29 -33.65 29.38
C ASP A 296 18.81 -34.04 29.45
N GLY A 297 18.54 -35.22 30.01
CA GLY A 297 17.18 -35.71 30.19
C GLY A 297 17.08 -37.21 30.44
N PRO A 298 15.88 -37.68 30.83
CA PRO A 298 15.63 -39.08 31.08
C PRO A 298 15.83 -39.93 29.81
N THR A 299 15.99 -41.24 30.00
CA THR A 299 16.04 -42.22 28.92
C THR A 299 14.88 -42.03 27.95
N GLY A 300 15.16 -42.05 26.66
CA GLY A 300 14.18 -41.83 25.59
C GLY A 300 14.05 -40.39 25.10
N THR A 301 14.69 -39.40 25.74
CA THR A 301 14.70 -38.00 25.27
C THR A 301 15.23 -37.86 23.84
N GLY A 302 16.21 -38.70 23.46
CA GLY A 302 16.80 -38.69 22.12
C GLY A 302 16.04 -39.48 21.07
N ASP A 303 14.99 -40.20 21.44
CA ASP A 303 14.20 -41.02 20.53
C ASP A 303 13.51 -40.13 19.49
N ALA A 304 13.57 -40.54 18.23
CA ALA A 304 13.02 -39.80 17.11
C ALA A 304 11.56 -39.36 17.32
N LYS A 305 10.69 -40.22 17.89
CA LYS A 305 9.29 -39.87 18.18
C LYS A 305 9.12 -38.65 19.11
N ASN A 306 10.13 -38.34 19.91
CA ASN A 306 10.12 -37.25 20.88
C ASN A 306 10.77 -35.97 20.32
N TRP A 307 11.26 -35.98 19.09
CA TRP A 307 11.95 -34.82 18.51
C TRP A 307 11.07 -33.56 18.38
N PRO A 308 9.75 -33.63 18.19
CA PRO A 308 8.89 -32.45 18.27
C PRO A 308 8.95 -31.76 19.65
N ASN A 309 9.10 -32.52 20.74
CA ASN A 309 9.30 -31.97 22.08
C ASN A 309 10.73 -31.46 22.27
N LEU A 310 11.72 -32.13 21.66
CA LEU A 310 13.13 -31.72 21.68
C LEU A 310 13.38 -30.42 20.88
N ALA A 311 12.55 -30.16 19.86
CA ALA A 311 12.63 -28.96 19.03
C ALA A 311 12.53 -27.68 19.86
N ALA A 312 11.56 -27.60 20.77
CA ALA A 312 11.39 -26.46 21.66
C ALA A 312 12.63 -26.23 22.55
N ARG A 313 13.29 -27.30 23.01
CA ARG A 313 14.52 -27.20 23.82
C ARG A 313 15.73 -26.70 23.01
N ASN A 314 15.75 -27.00 21.72
CA ASN A 314 16.74 -26.49 20.78
C ASN A 314 16.37 -25.12 20.19
N GLY A 315 15.24 -24.53 20.61
CA GLY A 315 14.78 -23.22 20.14
C GLY A 315 14.26 -23.23 18.70
N VAL A 316 13.77 -24.37 18.22
CA VAL A 316 13.31 -24.56 16.83
C VAL A 316 11.82 -24.90 16.79
N GLY A 317 11.12 -24.43 15.76
CA GLY A 317 9.68 -24.61 15.59
C GLY A 317 9.29 -25.99 15.07
N VAL A 318 8.04 -26.37 15.31
CA VAL A 318 7.40 -27.57 14.73
C VAL A 318 6.26 -27.13 13.81
N HIS A 319 6.23 -27.68 12.60
CA HIS A 319 5.39 -27.28 11.49
C HIS A 319 4.73 -28.49 10.82
N SER A 320 3.64 -28.24 10.09
CA SER A 320 2.90 -29.26 9.32
C SER A 320 3.25 -29.29 7.82
N SER A 321 3.97 -28.28 7.33
CA SER A 321 4.39 -28.16 5.93
C SER A 321 5.84 -28.58 5.72
N PRO A 322 6.18 -29.30 4.64
CA PRO A 322 7.57 -29.63 4.36
C PRO A 322 8.38 -28.39 3.96
N GLN A 323 9.65 -28.36 4.34
CA GLN A 323 10.65 -27.39 3.89
C GLN A 323 11.96 -28.12 3.61
N VAL A 324 12.68 -27.77 2.54
CA VAL A 324 14.03 -28.32 2.29
C VAL A 324 14.96 -27.95 3.44
N GLY A 325 15.71 -28.93 3.94
CA GLY A 325 16.57 -28.82 5.12
C GLY A 325 15.85 -29.05 6.46
N ALA A 326 14.52 -29.20 6.47
CA ALA A 326 13.79 -29.57 7.68
C ALA A 326 14.12 -31.00 8.13
N ILE A 327 14.04 -31.24 9.43
CA ILE A 327 13.92 -32.60 9.93
C ILE A 327 12.45 -32.99 9.86
N ILE A 328 12.14 -34.09 9.20
CA ILE A 328 10.85 -34.75 9.32
C ILE A 328 10.95 -35.82 10.43
N SER A 329 9.97 -35.86 11.31
CA SER A 329 9.90 -36.75 12.46
C SER A 329 8.59 -37.55 12.45
N TRP A 330 8.69 -38.86 12.64
CA TRP A 330 7.55 -39.78 12.75
C TRP A 330 7.42 -40.36 14.16
N SER A 331 6.19 -40.40 14.67
CA SER A 331 5.85 -40.92 16.01
C SER A 331 5.91 -42.44 16.10
N GLY A 332 5.74 -43.16 14.98
CA GLY A 332 5.83 -44.62 14.91
C GLY A 332 4.51 -45.37 15.18
N ASP A 333 3.37 -44.73 14.94
CA ASP A 333 2.02 -45.23 15.17
C ASP A 333 1.43 -46.09 14.01
N ASN A 334 2.11 -46.19 12.86
CA ASN A 334 1.72 -47.07 11.75
C ASN A 334 2.95 -47.62 10.98
N VAL A 335 2.91 -48.89 10.57
CA VAL A 335 4.04 -49.88 10.51
C VAL A 335 5.01 -49.79 9.31
N TYR A 336 6.34 -49.89 9.56
CA TYR A 336 7.33 -50.86 9.00
C TYR A 336 8.73 -50.62 9.64
N ILE A 337 9.34 -51.63 10.28
CA ILE A 337 10.63 -51.62 11.07
C ILE A 337 10.41 -51.09 12.53
N PRO A 338 11.06 -51.61 13.62
CA PRO A 338 10.47 -51.54 14.97
C PRO A 338 10.52 -50.12 15.58
N THR A 339 9.44 -49.36 15.41
CA THR A 339 9.35 -47.93 15.76
C THR A 339 8.88 -47.66 17.20
N THR A 340 9.30 -48.45 18.19
CA THR A 340 9.13 -48.03 19.60
C THR A 340 9.82 -46.68 19.87
N TYR A 341 10.81 -46.32 19.04
CA TYR A 341 11.61 -45.10 19.13
C TYR A 341 11.25 -44.00 18.11
N GLY A 342 10.32 -44.27 17.17
CA GLY A 342 10.04 -43.39 16.03
C GLY A 342 11.14 -43.38 14.96
N HIS A 343 11.05 -42.44 14.02
CA HIS A 343 12.09 -42.25 12.97
C HIS A 343 12.24 -40.79 12.57
N VAL A 344 13.43 -40.38 12.13
CA VAL A 344 13.71 -39.03 11.63
C VAL A 344 14.53 -39.06 10.35
N ALA A 345 14.28 -38.07 9.48
CA ALA A 345 15.02 -37.91 8.23
C ALA A 345 15.17 -36.42 7.90
N ILE A 346 16.04 -36.11 6.93
CA ILE A 346 16.20 -34.76 6.40
C ILE A 346 15.42 -34.63 5.10
N VAL A 347 14.60 -33.57 4.99
CA VAL A 347 13.90 -33.23 3.75
C VAL A 347 14.89 -32.62 2.77
N GLU A 348 15.16 -33.32 1.67
CA GLU A 348 16.10 -32.90 0.62
C GLU A 348 15.38 -32.23 -0.56
N GLY A 349 14.09 -32.52 -0.75
CA GLY A 349 13.30 -31.99 -1.85
C GLY A 349 11.80 -32.13 -1.63
N ILE A 350 11.03 -31.23 -2.24
CA ILE A 350 9.57 -31.24 -2.25
C ILE A 350 9.13 -31.40 -3.70
N ASN A 351 8.34 -32.43 -3.98
CA ASN A 351 7.92 -32.76 -5.33
C ASN A 351 6.52 -32.17 -5.63
N SER A 352 6.25 -31.90 -6.90
CA SER A 352 4.98 -31.32 -7.36
C SER A 352 3.76 -32.23 -7.14
N ASP A 353 3.99 -33.52 -6.96
CA ASP A 353 2.96 -34.54 -6.70
C ASP A 353 2.61 -34.69 -5.20
N GLY A 354 3.14 -33.81 -4.34
CA GLY A 354 2.90 -33.83 -2.90
C GLY A 354 3.81 -34.79 -2.11
N THR A 355 4.67 -35.54 -2.78
CA THR A 355 5.70 -36.37 -2.11
C THR A 355 6.93 -35.54 -1.75
N ILE A 356 7.80 -36.11 -0.90
CA ILE A 356 9.09 -35.51 -0.55
C ILE A 356 10.23 -36.48 -0.87
N THR A 357 11.41 -35.92 -1.14
CA THR A 357 12.67 -36.68 -1.17
C THR A 357 13.37 -36.49 0.16
N ILE A 358 13.75 -37.59 0.82
CA ILE A 358 14.42 -37.57 2.12
C ILE A 358 15.80 -38.21 2.07
N SER A 359 16.71 -37.75 2.92
CA SER A 359 17.95 -38.46 3.27
C SER A 359 17.91 -38.91 4.72
N GLU A 360 18.32 -40.15 4.98
CA GLU A 360 18.16 -40.78 6.28
C GLU A 360 19.21 -41.85 6.53
N TYR A 361 19.32 -42.29 7.77
CA TYR A 361 20.18 -43.38 8.18
C TYR A 361 19.37 -44.38 9.00
N ASN A 362 19.78 -45.64 9.01
CA ASN A 362 19.12 -46.71 9.75
C ASN A 362 17.66 -46.98 9.37
N TRP A 363 17.22 -46.52 8.18
CA TRP A 363 16.03 -47.09 7.54
C TRP A 363 16.34 -48.49 7.00
N ILE A 364 17.47 -48.59 6.31
CA ILE A 364 18.18 -49.87 6.11
C ILE A 364 19.14 -49.99 7.30
N PRO A 365 19.19 -51.13 8.01
CA PRO A 365 20.00 -51.29 9.21
C PRO A 365 21.42 -50.74 9.03
N LEU A 366 21.78 -49.79 9.92
CA LEU A 366 23.09 -49.13 9.99
C LEU A 366 23.60 -48.56 8.66
N SER A 367 22.68 -48.18 7.77
CA SER A 367 23.02 -47.73 6.43
C SER A 367 22.32 -46.42 6.07
N PHE A 368 23.00 -45.62 5.26
CA PHE A 368 22.42 -44.45 4.62
C PHE A 368 21.40 -44.88 3.56
N SER A 369 20.31 -44.14 3.44
CA SER A 369 19.40 -44.27 2.31
C SER A 369 18.82 -42.92 1.91
N ARG A 370 18.36 -42.86 0.66
CA ARG A 370 17.64 -41.72 0.12
C ARG A 370 16.41 -42.23 -0.60
N ARG A 371 15.25 -41.69 -0.28
CA ARG A 371 13.97 -42.19 -0.80
C ARG A 371 13.04 -41.05 -1.15
N LYS A 372 12.28 -41.24 -2.22
CA LYS A 372 11.07 -40.47 -2.50
C LYS A 372 9.92 -41.14 -1.75
N ILE A 373 9.25 -40.40 -0.87
CA ILE A 373 8.20 -40.94 -0.01
C ILE A 373 6.97 -40.05 0.02
N ASP A 374 5.83 -40.67 0.26
CA ASP A 374 4.65 -40.02 0.80
C ASP A 374 4.72 -40.13 2.33
N PRO A 375 4.95 -39.03 3.08
CA PRO A 375 5.10 -39.04 4.53
C PRO A 375 3.94 -39.69 5.28
N ALA A 376 2.71 -39.53 4.76
CA ALA A 376 1.49 -40.01 5.41
C ALA A 376 1.40 -41.55 5.45
N LYS A 377 2.17 -42.25 4.61
CA LYS A 377 2.24 -43.71 4.62
C LYS A 377 2.97 -44.28 5.84
N TYR A 378 3.70 -43.46 6.59
CA TYR A 378 4.59 -43.90 7.68
C TYR A 378 4.10 -43.44 9.06
N GLY A 379 2.80 -43.12 9.17
CA GLY A 379 2.18 -42.68 10.42
C GLY A 379 2.12 -41.16 10.59
N SER A 380 1.84 -40.71 11.81
CA SER A 380 1.79 -39.28 12.14
C SER A 380 3.19 -38.68 12.08
N TYR A 381 3.28 -37.51 11.44
CA TYR A 381 4.55 -36.81 11.25
C TYR A 381 4.44 -35.31 11.45
N SER A 382 5.60 -34.71 11.69
CA SER A 382 5.76 -33.25 11.77
C SER A 382 7.14 -32.85 11.22
N TYR A 383 7.26 -31.60 10.80
CA TYR A 383 8.50 -31.02 10.34
C TYR A 383 9.08 -30.08 11.40
N ILE A 384 10.40 -30.07 11.55
CA ILE A 384 11.12 -29.24 12.52
C ILE A 384 12.08 -28.38 11.71
N TYR A 385 11.99 -27.05 11.78
CA TYR A 385 12.89 -26.12 11.07
C TYR A 385 12.83 -24.67 11.53
#